data_AF-L7LBW0-F1
#
_entry.id   AF-L7LBW0-F1
#
_cell.length_a   1.000
_cell.length_b   1.000
_cell.length_c   1.000
_cell.angle_alpha   90.00
_cell.angle_beta   90.00
_cell.angle_gamma   90.00
#
_symmetry.space_group_name_H-M   'P 1'
#
loop_
_entity.id
_entity.type
_entity.pdbx_description
1 polymer ?
#
loop_
_entity_poly.entity_id
_entity_poly.type
_entity_poly.pdbx_seq_one_letter_code
_entity_poly.pdbx_strand_id
1 'polypeptide(L)'
;MPEVMSISTVWLNRAREAENAARELERLVSSAGTVLSQNRFGVDCVEGRALFVNLNHAVELWRSSISAIAEDLATTALHCRTAAAHYELVDSLSASEIGD
;
A
#
# COMPACT_ATOMS: atom_id res chain seq x y z
N MET A 1 28.18 -8.08 17.26
CA MET A 1 28.21 -8.52 15.85
C MET A 1 26.87 -8.15 15.23
N PRO A 2 26.81 -7.46 14.08
CA PRO A 2 25.55 -7.32 13.37
C PRO A 2 25.08 -8.71 12.92
N GLU A 3 23.80 -9.00 13.15
CA GLU A 3 23.16 -10.26 12.78
C GLU A 3 23.15 -10.37 11.25
N VAL A 4 23.77 -11.44 10.71
CA VAL A 4 23.77 -11.70 9.26
C VAL A 4 22.38 -12.19 8.89
N MET A 5 21.60 -11.31 8.26
CA MET A 5 20.23 -11.59 7.83
C MET A 5 20.24 -12.32 6.49
N SER A 6 19.42 -13.38 6.34
CA SER A 6 19.28 -14.08 5.07
C SER A 6 18.66 -13.15 4.00
N ILE A 7 18.98 -13.39 2.72
CA ILE A 7 18.39 -12.63 1.61
C ILE A 7 16.87 -12.80 1.59
N SER A 8 16.35 -13.99 1.89
CA SER A 8 14.91 -14.22 2.01
C SER A 8 14.27 -13.32 3.08
N THR A 9 14.91 -13.18 4.24
CA THR A 9 14.42 -12.31 5.32
C THR A 9 14.41 -10.84 4.90
N VAL A 10 15.40 -10.38 4.13
CA VAL A 10 15.41 -9.01 3.57
C VAL A 10 14.20 -8.78 2.67
N TRP A 11 13.85 -9.74 1.81
CA TRP A 11 12.69 -9.65 0.93
C TRP A 11 11.36 -9.71 1.69
N LEU A 12 11.25 -10.54 2.73
CA LEU A 12 10.08 -10.57 3.61
C LEU A 12 9.89 -9.24 4.36
N ASN A 13 10.99 -8.61 4.79
CA ASN A 13 10.93 -7.27 5.39
C ASN A 13 10.40 -6.23 4.41
N ARG A 14 10.90 -6.22 3.17
CA ARG A 14 10.39 -5.33 2.11
C ARG A 14 8.91 -5.55 1.81
N ALA A 15 8.47 -6.82 1.75
CA ALA A 15 7.06 -7.15 1.56
C ALA A 15 6.19 -6.55 2.67
N ARG A 16 6.64 -6.68 3.93
CA ARG A 16 5.94 -6.15 5.10
C ARG A 16 5.82 -4.62 5.07
N GLU A 17 6.90 -3.93 4.71
CA GLU A 17 6.89 -2.47 4.57
C GLU A 17 5.92 -2.01 3.48
N ALA A 18 5.92 -2.69 2.32
CA ALA A 18 4.98 -2.39 1.23
C ALA A 18 3.51 -2.59 1.67
N GLU A 19 3.21 -3.68 2.40
CA GLU A 19 1.87 -3.89 2.96
C GLU A 19 1.47 -2.86 4.01
N ASN A 20 2.41 -2.46 4.89
CA ASN A 20 2.16 -1.43 5.88
C ASN A 20 1.78 -0.12 5.20
N ALA A 21 2.55 0.29 4.20
CA ALA A 21 2.26 1.48 3.40
C ALA A 21 0.91 1.38 2.69
N ALA A 22 0.58 0.25 2.05
CA ALA A 22 -0.73 0.04 1.42
C ALA A 22 -1.89 0.22 2.41
N ARG A 23 -1.80 -0.41 3.60
CA ARG A 23 -2.81 -0.28 4.67
C ARG A 23 -2.95 1.15 5.18
N GLU A 24 -1.87 1.92 5.27
CA GLU A 24 -1.92 3.33 5.67
C GLU A 24 -2.63 4.19 4.63
N LEU A 25 -2.38 3.95 3.34
CA LEU A 25 -3.07 4.63 2.25
C LEU A 25 -4.57 4.32 2.23
N GLU A 26 -4.97 3.06 2.45
CA GLU A 26 -6.38 2.68 2.55
C GLU A 26 -7.09 3.40 3.71
N ARG A 27 -6.43 3.54 4.87
CA ARG A 27 -6.96 4.31 6.01
C ARG A 27 -7.13 5.79 5.67
N LEU A 28 -6.19 6.36 4.92
CA LEU A 28 -6.28 7.75 4.45
C LEU A 28 -7.48 7.95 3.52
N VAL A 29 -7.71 7.04 2.56
CA VAL A 29 -8.87 7.07 1.66
C VAL A 29 -10.18 7.02 2.45
N SER A 30 -10.26 6.14 3.45
CA SER A 30 -11.45 6.03 4.32
C SER A 30 -11.71 7.31 5.12
N SER A 31 -10.64 7.90 5.67
CA SER A 31 -10.71 9.17 6.42
C SER A 31 -11.16 10.33 5.53
N ALA A 32 -10.63 10.41 4.31
CA ALA A 32 -11.05 11.42 3.33
C ALA A 32 -12.54 11.30 2.96
N GLY A 33 -13.03 10.07 2.77
CA GLY A 33 -14.46 9.82 2.51
C GLY A 33 -15.36 10.30 3.66
N THR A 34 -14.91 10.12 4.91
CA THR A 34 -15.65 10.60 6.10
C THR A 34 -15.75 12.14 6.11
N VAL A 35 -14.65 12.85 5.84
CA VAL A 35 -14.64 14.32 5.77
C VAL A 35 -15.60 14.85 4.71
N LEU A 36 -15.65 14.22 3.53
CA LEU A 36 -16.62 14.59 2.49
C LEU A 36 -18.07 14.39 2.93
N SER A 37 -18.37 13.25 3.55
CA SER A 37 -19.73 12.93 4.01
C SER A 37 -20.27 13.91 5.05
N GLN A 38 -19.38 14.54 5.82
CA GLN A 38 -19.73 15.51 6.86
C GLN A 38 -19.75 16.95 6.33
N ASN A 39 -19.34 17.16 5.08
CA ASN A 39 -19.28 18.48 4.48
C ASN A 39 -20.69 18.98 4.12
N ARG A 40 -21.08 20.12 4.71
CA ARG A 40 -22.40 20.76 4.50
C ARG A 40 -22.37 21.96 3.56
N PHE A 41 -21.29 22.19 2.81
CA PHE A 41 -21.26 23.29 1.85
C PHE A 41 -22.39 23.13 0.81
N GLY A 42 -23.11 24.22 0.53
CA GLY A 42 -24.16 24.27 -0.49
C GLY A 42 -25.58 23.95 -0.03
N VAL A 43 -25.81 23.75 1.27
CA VAL A 43 -27.18 23.61 1.83
C VAL A 43 -27.96 24.93 1.70
N ASP A 44 -27.29 26.10 1.71
CA ASP A 44 -27.97 27.41 1.77
C ASP A 44 -27.44 28.50 0.81
N CYS A 45 -26.46 28.24 -0.07
CA CYS A 45 -26.03 29.21 -1.10
C CYS A 45 -25.45 28.56 -2.37
N VAL A 46 -25.56 29.25 -3.51
CA VAL A 46 -25.12 28.78 -4.84
C VAL A 46 -23.59 28.66 -4.90
N GLU A 47 -22.87 29.61 -4.32
CA GLU A 47 -21.41 29.62 -4.20
C GLU A 47 -20.93 28.41 -3.38
N GLY A 48 -21.66 28.07 -2.32
CA GLY A 48 -21.40 26.87 -1.50
C GLY A 48 -21.60 25.57 -2.28
N ARG A 49 -22.58 25.54 -3.21
CA ARG A 49 -22.81 24.37 -4.08
C ARG A 49 -21.69 24.17 -5.09
N ALA A 50 -21.22 25.23 -5.73
CA ALA A 50 -20.10 25.14 -6.67
C ALA A 50 -18.81 24.71 -5.97
N LEU A 51 -18.52 25.28 -4.79
CA LEU A 51 -17.38 24.87 -3.97
C LEU A 51 -17.49 23.41 -3.52
N PHE A 52 -18.67 22.97 -3.09
CA PHE A 52 -18.93 21.58 -2.70
C PHE A 52 -18.67 20.60 -3.85
N VAL A 53 -19.15 20.90 -5.06
CA VAL A 53 -18.91 20.06 -6.25
C VAL A 53 -17.42 19.97 -6.57
N ASN A 54 -16.72 21.11 -6.59
CA ASN A 54 -15.28 21.15 -6.88
C ASN A 54 -14.46 20.39 -5.83
N LEU A 55 -14.79 20.55 -4.54
CA LEU A 55 -14.11 19.84 -3.45
C LEU A 55 -14.35 18.34 -3.53
N ASN A 56 -15.59 17.89 -3.74
CA ASN A 56 -15.89 16.46 -3.92
C ASN A 56 -15.12 15.88 -5.10
N HIS A 57 -15.11 16.58 -6.24
CA HIS A 57 -14.38 16.11 -7.41
C HIS A 57 -12.88 15.98 -7.14
N ALA A 58 -12.26 16.98 -6.50
CA ALA A 58 -10.85 16.95 -6.15
C ALA A 58 -10.52 15.81 -5.19
N VAL A 59 -11.34 15.61 -4.16
CA VAL A 59 -11.11 14.53 -3.19
C VAL A 59 -11.35 13.16 -3.81
N GLU A 60 -12.35 12.97 -4.68
CA GLU A 60 -12.53 11.68 -5.37
C GLU A 60 -11.37 11.37 -6.32
N LEU A 61 -10.82 12.37 -7.02
CA LEU A 61 -9.59 12.19 -7.80
C LEU A 61 -8.43 11.73 -6.90
N TRP A 62 -8.23 12.38 -5.75
CA TRP A 62 -7.18 11.98 -4.81
C TRP A 62 -7.41 10.57 -4.25
N ARG A 63 -8.65 10.22 -3.89
CA ARG A 63 -9.00 8.88 -3.42
C ARG A 63 -8.69 7.82 -4.47
N SER A 64 -9.02 8.08 -5.73
CA SER A 64 -8.70 7.18 -6.84
C SER A 64 -7.19 7.01 -6.99
N SER A 65 -6.40 8.09 -6.99
CA SER A 65 -4.94 8.02 -7.10
C SER A 65 -4.30 7.27 -5.93
N ILE A 66 -4.74 7.54 -4.70
CA ILE A 66 -4.23 6.86 -3.51
C ILE A 66 -4.56 5.36 -3.56
N SER A 67 -5.76 5.00 -4.00
CA SER A 67 -6.19 3.59 -4.12
C SER A 67 -5.32 2.84 -5.13
N ALA A 68 -5.03 3.44 -6.29
CA ALA A 68 -4.13 2.86 -7.28
C ALA A 68 -2.71 2.62 -6.71
N ILE A 69 -2.17 3.57 -5.96
CA ILE A 69 -0.85 3.41 -5.31
C ILE A 69 -0.90 2.29 -4.26
N ALA A 70 -1.99 2.16 -3.51
CA ALA A 70 -2.15 1.08 -2.54
C ALA A 70 -2.17 -0.31 -3.23
N GLU A 71 -2.83 -0.43 -4.38
CA GLU A 71 -2.82 -1.65 -5.20
C GLU A 71 -1.42 -1.98 -5.75
N ASP A 72 -0.68 -0.97 -6.22
CA ASP A 72 0.71 -1.14 -6.67
C ASP A 72 1.64 -1.62 -5.53
N LEU A 73 1.43 -1.10 -4.31
CA LEU A 73 2.16 -1.54 -3.12
C LEU A 73 1.81 -2.97 -2.72
N ALA A 74 0.53 -3.36 -2.78
CA ALA A 74 0.10 -4.74 -2.54
C ALA A 74 0.72 -5.71 -3.56
N THR A 75 0.79 -5.30 -4.83
CA THR A 75 1.47 -6.05 -5.89
C THR A 75 2.97 -6.15 -5.64
N THR A 76 3.61 -5.06 -5.21
CA THR A 76 5.03 -5.04 -4.83
C THR A 76 5.32 -5.99 -3.67
N ALA A 77 4.43 -6.04 -2.66
CA ALA A 77 4.55 -6.96 -1.54
C ALA A 77 4.48 -8.42 -2.00
N LEU A 78 3.58 -8.74 -2.94
CA LEU A 78 3.48 -10.06 -3.56
C LEU A 78 4.79 -10.44 -4.27
N HIS A 79 5.33 -9.56 -5.10
CA HIS A 79 6.60 -9.81 -5.79
C HIS A 79 7.75 -10.03 -4.80
N CYS A 80 7.79 -9.28 -3.71
CA CYS A 80 8.79 -9.46 -2.65
C CYS A 80 8.66 -10.84 -1.98
N ARG A 81 7.44 -11.32 -1.70
CA ARG A 81 7.23 -12.68 -1.16
C ARG A 81 7.67 -13.76 -2.15
N THR A 82 7.36 -13.60 -3.43
CA THR A 82 7.81 -14.54 -4.48
C THR A 82 9.33 -14.59 -4.55
N ALA A 83 10.00 -13.43 -4.48
CA ALA A 83 11.45 -13.37 -4.43
C ALA A 83 12.01 -14.08 -3.19
N ALA A 84 11.43 -13.85 -2.00
CA ALA A 84 11.84 -14.53 -0.78
C ALA A 84 11.75 -16.06 -0.91
N ALA A 85 10.63 -16.57 -1.40
CA ALA A 85 10.42 -18.01 -1.61
C ALA A 85 11.42 -18.61 -2.62
N HIS A 86 11.78 -17.86 -3.67
CA HIS A 86 12.80 -18.31 -4.62
C HIS A 86 14.19 -18.44 -3.97
N TYR A 87 14.59 -17.48 -3.13
CA TYR A 87 15.86 -17.57 -2.41
C TYR A 87 15.85 -18.72 -1.39
N GLU A 88 14.75 -18.94 -0.66
CA GLU A 88 14.63 -20.09 0.25
C GLU A 88 14.77 -21.43 -0.46
N LEU A 89 14.15 -21.56 -1.65
CA LEU A 89 14.29 -22.75 -2.47
C LEU A 89 15.75 -22.97 -2.91
N VAL A 90 16.40 -21.93 -3.43
CA VAL A 90 17.81 -22.00 -3.86
C VAL A 90 18.73 -22.39 -2.69
N ASP A 91 18.53 -21.80 -1.51
CA ASP A 91 19.30 -22.13 -0.32
C ASP A 91 19.10 -23.59 0.09
N SER A 92 17.86 -24.11 0.01
CA SER A 92 17.55 -25.51 0.35
C SER A 92 18.15 -26.53 -0.62
N LEU A 93 18.16 -26.22 -1.92
CA LEU A 93 18.77 -27.07 -2.94
C LEU A 93 20.29 -27.11 -2.78
N SER A 94 20.91 -25.94 -2.59
CA SER A 94 22.36 -25.82 -2.38
C SER A 94 22.82 -26.58 -1.14
N ALA A 95 22.03 -26.54 -0.06
CA ALA A 95 22.33 -27.31 1.16
C ALA A 95 22.24 -28.83 0.95
N SER A 96 21.36 -29.28 0.06
CA SER A 96 21.19 -30.70 -0.26
C SER A 96 22.33 -31.23 -1.14
N GLU A 97 22.85 -30.42 -2.07
CA GLU A 97 23.96 -30.79 -2.96
C GLU A 97 25.33 -30.85 -2.27
N ILE A 98 25.50 -30.16 -1.13
CA ILE A 98 26.75 -30.17 -0.34
C ILE A 98 26.77 -31.31 0.69
N GLY A 99 25.60 -31.89 1.00
CA GLY A 99 25.42 -32.93 2.02
C GLY A 99 25.67 -34.37 1.54
N ASP A 100 25.76 -34.59 0.23
CA ASP A 100 26.08 -35.87 -0.43
C ASP A 100 27.57 -35.93 -0.87
#